data_AF-A0A1I6D571-F1
#
_entry.id   AF-A0A1I6D571-F1
#
_cell.length_a   1.000
_cell.length_b   1.000
_cell.length_c   1.000
_cell.angle_alpha   90.00
_cell.angle_beta   90.00
_cell.angle_gamma   90.00
#
_symmetry.space_group_name_H-M   'P 1'
#
loop_
_entity.id
_entity.type
_entity.pdbx_description
1 polymer ?
#
loop_
_entity_poly.entity_id
_entity_poly.type
_entity_poly.pdbx_seq_one_letter_code
_entity_poly.pdbx_strand_id
1 'polypeptide(L)'
;MKNAGWLLSVSGVILALYALFFMDVSVPVGDGTRVNNIGLLAQQQNLIVIAGVLFIAGVLISALRKRKSVPDIDYSPINNMTGEFVLNKTENGQYLDLNSIDKLSLMLLKKHGRSSVNEILLMNGPMLDRMEGTIPEDLRKDFRRKLTERLKENS
;
A
#
# COMPACT_ATOMS: atom_id res chain seq x y z
N MET A 1 4.40 -5.52 -7.91
CA MET A 1 5.16 -4.24 -7.93
C MET A 1 4.61 -3.18 -6.95
N LYS A 2 3.97 -3.55 -5.82
CA LYS A 2 3.29 -2.56 -4.94
C LYS A 2 4.27 -1.56 -4.28
N ASN A 3 5.55 -1.95 -4.12
CA ASN A 3 6.56 -1.16 -3.40
C ASN A 3 7.78 -0.80 -4.28
N ALA A 4 7.72 -1.04 -5.59
CA ALA A 4 8.89 -0.90 -6.46
C ALA A 4 9.39 0.55 -6.54
N GLY A 5 8.48 1.53 -6.67
CA GLY A 5 8.85 2.94 -6.68
C GLY A 5 9.43 3.42 -5.35
N TRP A 6 8.90 2.94 -4.23
CA TRP A 6 9.44 3.25 -2.90
C TRP A 6 10.83 2.66 -2.69
N LEU A 7 11.03 1.38 -3.05
CA LEU A 7 12.35 0.74 -2.98
C LEU A 7 13.39 1.47 -3.85
N LEU A 8 13.00 1.92 -5.04
CA LEU A 8 13.85 2.69 -5.93
C LEU A 8 14.21 4.07 -5.37
N SER A 9 13.26 4.71 -4.69
CA SER A 9 13.50 5.98 -4.01
C SER A 9 14.48 5.81 -2.84
N VAL A 10 14.28 4.78 -2.02
CA VAL A 10 15.16 4.45 -0.88
C VAL A 10 16.57 4.10 -1.36
N SER A 11 16.72 3.33 -2.45
CA SER A 11 18.06 3.03 -2.99
C SER A 11 18.78 4.28 -3.48
N GLY A 12 18.07 5.23 -4.09
CA GLY A 12 18.61 6.55 -4.43
C GLY A 12 19.11 7.30 -3.20
N VAL A 13 18.35 7.35 -2.11
CA VAL A 13 18.78 8.01 -0.86
C VAL A 13 20.03 7.34 -0.29
N ILE A 14 20.07 6.01 -0.23
CA ILE A 14 21.23 5.27 0.29
C ILE A 14 22.47 5.58 -0.55
N LEU A 15 22.34 5.61 -1.88
CA LEU A 15 23.45 5.91 -2.78
C LEU A 15 23.96 7.34 -2.61
N ALA A 16 23.06 8.32 -2.41
CA ALA A 16 23.43 9.70 -2.12
C ALA A 16 24.20 9.82 -0.79
N LEU A 17 23.72 9.16 0.26
CA LEU A 17 24.40 9.13 1.56
C LEU A 17 25.79 8.49 1.45
N TYR A 18 25.90 7.40 0.70
CA TYR A 18 27.20 6.77 0.42
C TYR A 18 28.16 7.76 -0.26
N ALA A 19 27.71 8.39 -1.35
CA ALA A 19 28.56 9.31 -2.10
C ALA A 19 28.98 10.53 -1.24
N LEU A 20 28.10 11.09 -0.42
CA LEU A 20 28.41 12.28 0.37
C LEU A 20 29.28 12.01 1.61
N PHE A 21 29.03 10.91 2.31
CA PHE A 21 29.66 10.67 3.62
C PHE A 21 30.82 9.67 3.58
N PHE A 22 30.89 8.81 2.57
CA PHE A 22 31.85 7.69 2.55
C PHE A 22 32.87 7.75 1.41
N MET A 23 32.69 8.62 0.41
CA MET A 23 33.74 8.86 -0.59
C MET A 23 34.76 9.88 -0.10
N ASP A 24 36.00 9.44 0.07
CA ASP A 24 37.15 10.31 0.19
C ASP A 24 37.58 10.77 -1.21
N VAL A 25 37.41 12.06 -1.47
CA VAL A 25 37.78 12.69 -2.76
C VAL A 25 39.14 13.36 -2.72
N SER A 26 39.88 13.21 -1.62
CA SER A 26 41.19 13.83 -1.43
C SER A 26 42.31 12.81 -1.53
N VAL A 27 43.48 13.25 -1.99
CA VAL A 27 44.68 12.41 -2.12
C VAL A 27 45.83 13.12 -1.41
N PRO A 28 46.68 12.39 -0.65
CA PRO A 28 47.86 12.98 -0.03
C PRO A 28 48.86 13.44 -1.08
N VAL A 29 49.41 14.62 -0.86
CA VAL A 29 50.55 15.15 -1.60
C VAL A 29 51.80 15.06 -0.72
N GLY A 30 52.98 14.92 -1.33
CA GLY A 30 54.23 14.60 -0.64
C GLY A 30 54.71 15.61 0.41
N ASP A 31 54.02 16.75 0.55
CA ASP A 31 54.25 17.79 1.55
C ASP A 31 53.41 17.61 2.84
N GLY A 32 52.71 16.48 2.97
CA GLY A 32 51.84 16.19 4.12
C GLY A 32 50.47 16.83 4.05
N THR A 33 50.17 17.60 3.01
CA THR A 33 48.83 18.15 2.75
C THR A 33 47.98 17.17 1.93
N ARG A 34 46.69 17.46 1.81
CA ARG A 34 45.76 16.68 0.98
C ARG A 34 45.09 17.62 0.00
N VAL A 35 45.03 17.21 -1.26
CA VAL A 35 44.36 17.97 -2.32
C VAL A 35 43.18 17.18 -2.84
N ASN A 36 42.13 17.88 -3.26
CA ASN A 36 40.98 17.24 -3.88
C ASN A 36 41.35 16.73 -5.28
N ASN A 37 41.10 15.44 -5.50
CA ASN A 37 41.28 14.81 -6.79
C ASN A 37 40.04 15.08 -7.65
N ILE A 38 40.24 15.77 -8.79
CA ILE A 38 39.17 16.13 -9.72
C ILE A 38 38.44 14.89 -10.26
N GLY A 39 39.17 13.79 -10.50
CA GLY A 39 38.58 12.52 -10.95
C GLY A 39 37.68 11.89 -9.88
N LEU A 40 38.13 11.86 -8.63
CA LEU A 40 37.33 11.35 -7.51
C LEU A 40 36.11 12.25 -7.23
N LEU A 41 36.28 13.58 -7.33
CA LEU A 41 35.18 14.54 -7.26
C LEU A 41 34.15 14.31 -8.37
N ALA A 42 34.59 14.12 -9.62
CA ALA A 42 33.70 13.85 -10.75
C ALA A 42 32.94 12.52 -10.55
N GLN A 43 33.61 11.49 -10.03
CA GLN A 43 32.96 10.22 -9.69
C GLN A 43 31.91 10.39 -8.58
N GLN A 44 32.22 11.16 -7.53
CA GLN A 44 31.27 11.47 -6.45
C GLN A 44 30.04 12.19 -7.00
N GLN A 45 30.26 13.20 -7.85
CA GLN A 45 29.19 13.96 -8.50
C GLN A 45 28.32 13.05 -9.38
N ASN A 46 28.92 12.17 -10.18
CA ASN A 46 28.17 11.22 -11.01
C ASN A 46 27.28 10.30 -10.15
N LEU A 47 27.79 9.79 -9.03
CA LEU A 47 26.99 8.98 -8.10
C LEU A 47 25.83 9.77 -7.50
N ILE A 48 26.06 11.04 -7.14
CA ILE A 48 25.00 11.94 -6.63
C ILE A 48 23.93 12.18 -7.71
N VAL A 49 24.33 12.40 -8.96
CA VAL A 49 23.39 12.57 -10.08
C VAL A 49 22.57 11.31 -10.30
N ILE A 50 23.21 10.13 -10.35
CA ILE A 50 22.51 8.84 -10.47
C ILE A 50 21.54 8.64 -9.31
N ALA A 51 21.97 8.92 -8.07
CA ALA A 51 21.14 8.84 -6.89
C ALA A 51 19.90 9.75 -6.99
N GLY A 52 20.07 10.98 -7.47
CA GLY A 52 18.98 11.92 -7.72
C GLY A 52 17.99 11.40 -8.76
N VAL A 53 18.48 10.85 -9.87
CA VAL A 53 17.63 10.25 -10.92
C VAL A 53 16.84 9.07 -10.38
N LEU A 54 17.48 8.16 -9.64
CA LEU A 54 16.82 7.02 -9.00
C LEU A 54 15.73 7.46 -8.02
N PHE A 55 16.03 8.48 -7.20
CA PHE A 55 15.08 9.05 -6.26
C PHE A 55 13.85 9.61 -6.97
N ILE A 56 14.06 10.47 -7.96
CA ILE A 56 12.96 11.11 -8.73
C ILE A 56 12.15 10.05 -9.46
N ALA A 57 12.80 9.09 -10.13
CA ALA A 57 12.12 8.00 -10.82
C ALA A 57 11.27 7.17 -9.84
N GLY A 58 11.80 6.86 -8.66
CA GLY A 58 11.07 6.13 -7.62
C GLY A 58 9.83 6.88 -7.11
N VAL A 59 9.96 8.20 -6.90
CA VAL A 59 8.85 9.07 -6.52
C VAL A 59 7.79 9.13 -7.62
N LEU A 60 8.19 9.34 -8.88
CA LEU A 60 7.28 9.40 -10.02
C LEU A 60 6.51 8.08 -10.21
N ILE A 61 7.20 6.94 -10.18
CA ILE A 61 6.57 5.62 -10.27
C ILE A 61 5.57 5.40 -9.13
N SER A 62 5.89 5.87 -7.92
CA SER A 62 5.00 5.76 -6.76
C SER A 62 3.77 6.67 -6.89
N ALA A 63 3.96 7.89 -7.42
CA ALA A 63 2.89 8.88 -7.59
C ALA A 63 1.95 8.55 -8.76
N LEU A 64 2.48 8.03 -9.87
CA LEU A 64 1.73 7.67 -11.07
C LEU A 64 0.98 6.33 -10.95
N ARG A 65 1.01 5.73 -9.76
CA ARG A 65 0.33 4.48 -9.49
C ARG A 65 -1.19 4.65 -9.60
N LYS A 66 -1.76 4.20 -10.73
CA LYS A 66 -3.20 4.16 -10.93
C LYS A 66 -3.85 3.26 -9.87
N ARG A 67 -4.80 3.82 -9.10
CA ARG A 67 -5.69 3.02 -8.24
C ARG A 67 -6.60 2.19 -9.13
N LYS A 68 -6.98 0.99 -8.70
CA LYS A 68 -8.01 0.23 -9.42
C LYS A 68 -9.29 1.08 -9.46
N SER A 69 -9.91 1.20 -10.64
CA SER A 69 -11.20 1.88 -10.71
C SER A 69 -12.22 0.98 -10.03
N VAL A 70 -12.75 1.44 -8.90
CA VAL A 70 -13.87 0.76 -8.26
C VAL A 70 -15.07 0.84 -9.21
N PRO A 71 -15.70 -0.30 -9.58
CA PRO A 71 -16.89 -0.31 -10.41
C PRO A 71 -18.00 0.58 -9.83
N ASP A 72 -18.83 1.13 -10.71
CA ASP A 72 -19.94 1.98 -10.29
C ASP A 72 -21.08 1.13 -9.73
N ILE A 73 -21.12 1.00 -8.40
CA ILE A 73 -22.06 0.16 -7.67
C ILE A 73 -22.81 1.05 -6.68
N ASP A 74 -24.13 0.89 -6.61
CA ASP A 74 -24.95 1.55 -5.61
C ASP A 74 -24.59 1.05 -4.19
N TYR A 75 -24.21 1.98 -3.33
CA TYR A 75 -23.79 1.75 -1.95
C TYR A 75 -24.83 2.21 -0.93
N SER A 76 -25.98 2.75 -1.37
CA SER A 76 -27.12 3.13 -0.52
C SER A 76 -27.56 2.02 0.44
N PRO A 77 -27.56 0.72 0.05
CA PRO A 77 -28.01 -0.35 0.93
C PRO A 77 -27.10 -0.62 2.15
N ILE A 78 -25.83 -0.18 2.14
CA ILE A 78 -24.83 -0.54 3.18
C ILE A 78 -25.37 -0.31 4.60
N ASN A 79 -26.04 0.82 4.85
CA ASN A 79 -26.41 1.22 6.20
C ASN A 79 -27.45 0.27 6.86
N ASN A 80 -28.19 -0.47 6.02
CA ASN A 80 -29.28 -1.36 6.42
C ASN A 80 -28.94 -2.84 6.23
N MET A 81 -27.75 -3.18 5.73
CA MET A 81 -27.37 -4.58 5.53
C MET A 81 -27.09 -5.29 6.86
N THR A 82 -27.54 -6.55 6.93
CA THR A 82 -27.27 -7.48 8.02
C THR A 82 -26.34 -8.60 7.54
N GLY A 83 -25.89 -9.44 8.47
CA GLY A 83 -25.04 -10.60 8.15
C GLY A 83 -25.71 -11.63 7.23
N GLU A 84 -27.04 -11.62 7.11
CA GLU A 84 -27.75 -12.47 6.14
C GLU A 84 -27.31 -12.20 4.70
N PHE A 85 -26.90 -10.97 4.37
CA PHE A 85 -26.41 -10.62 3.05
C PHE A 85 -25.18 -11.43 2.62
N VAL A 86 -24.30 -11.77 3.58
CA VAL A 86 -23.05 -12.49 3.32
C VAL A 86 -23.16 -13.99 3.57
N LEU A 87 -24.35 -14.48 3.93
CA LEU A 87 -24.60 -15.89 4.21
C LEU A 87 -25.39 -16.52 3.08
N ASN A 88 -25.01 -17.73 2.71
CA ASN A 88 -25.80 -18.59 1.85
C ASN A 88 -26.10 -19.90 2.58
N LYS A 89 -27.24 -20.52 2.24
CA LYS A 89 -27.70 -21.78 2.82
C LYS A 89 -27.34 -22.93 1.87
N THR A 90 -26.79 -24.00 2.41
CA THR A 90 -26.62 -25.29 1.74
C THR A 90 -27.35 -26.37 2.51
N GLU A 91 -27.50 -27.55 1.92
CA GLU A 91 -28.11 -28.74 2.55
C GLU A 91 -27.42 -29.10 3.88
N ASN A 92 -26.15 -28.74 4.04
CA ASN A 92 -25.32 -29.04 5.22
C ASN A 92 -25.11 -27.86 6.20
N GLY A 93 -25.83 -26.75 6.05
CA GLY A 93 -25.73 -25.60 6.96
C GLY A 93 -25.59 -24.23 6.28
N GLN A 94 -25.01 -23.25 6.98
CA GLN A 94 -24.76 -21.90 6.47
C GLN A 94 -23.27 -21.72 6.16
N TYR A 95 -22.96 -20.96 5.11
CA TYR A 95 -21.58 -20.61 4.79
C TYR A 95 -21.50 -19.16 4.28
N LEU A 96 -20.30 -18.60 4.35
CA LEU A 96 -20.02 -17.25 3.85
C LEU A 96 -19.94 -17.24 2.33
N ASP A 97 -20.83 -16.49 1.68
CA ASP A 97 -20.78 -16.24 0.25
C ASP A 97 -19.67 -15.23 -0.09
N LEU A 98 -18.67 -15.71 -0.80
CA LEU A 98 -17.53 -14.91 -1.25
C LEU A 98 -17.95 -13.80 -2.21
N ASN A 99 -19.01 -14.01 -3.01
CA ASN A 99 -19.48 -13.00 -3.97
C ASN A 99 -20.18 -11.85 -3.25
N SER A 100 -21.03 -12.14 -2.26
CA SER A 100 -21.61 -11.12 -1.39
C SER A 100 -20.55 -10.34 -0.59
N ILE A 101 -19.52 -11.01 -0.05
CA ILE A 101 -18.42 -10.33 0.64
C ILE A 101 -17.64 -9.42 -0.32
N ASP A 102 -17.40 -9.88 -1.55
CA ASP A 102 -16.75 -9.08 -2.58
C ASP A 102 -17.58 -7.83 -2.91
N LYS A 103 -18.89 -8.00 -3.13
CA LYS A 103 -19.82 -6.90 -3.38
C LYS A 103 -19.86 -5.91 -2.21
N LEU A 104 -19.90 -6.39 -0.97
CA LEU A 104 -19.80 -5.54 0.22
C LEU A 104 -18.50 -4.74 0.24
N SER A 105 -17.38 -5.38 -0.08
CA SER A 105 -16.07 -4.71 -0.14
C SER A 105 -16.04 -3.59 -1.18
N LEU A 106 -16.65 -3.80 -2.35
CA LEU A 106 -16.72 -2.82 -3.43
C LEU A 106 -17.63 -1.64 -3.05
N MET A 107 -18.76 -1.90 -2.39
CA MET A 107 -19.63 -0.84 -1.89
C MET A 107 -18.93 0.02 -0.84
N LEU A 108 -18.21 -0.60 0.10
CA LEU A 108 -17.43 0.11 1.12
C LEU A 108 -16.31 0.95 0.49
N LEU A 109 -15.60 0.40 -0.49
CA LEU A 109 -14.59 1.14 -1.25
C LEU A 109 -15.20 2.31 -2.03
N LYS A 110 -16.37 2.14 -2.65
CA LYS A 110 -17.06 3.21 -3.36
C LYS A 110 -17.51 4.33 -2.41
N LYS A 111 -18.11 3.98 -1.28
CA LYS A 111 -18.57 4.93 -0.25
C LYS A 111 -17.42 5.77 0.32
N HIS A 112 -16.25 5.15 0.52
CA HIS A 112 -15.10 5.77 1.17
C HIS A 112 -13.89 5.97 0.24
N GLY A 113 -14.13 6.14 -1.07
CA GLY A 113 -13.18 6.09 -2.21
C GLY A 113 -11.68 6.35 -2.00
N ARG A 114 -11.28 7.29 -1.13
CA ARG A 114 -9.86 7.62 -0.90
C ARG A 114 -9.24 6.97 0.35
N SER A 115 -10.06 6.52 1.29
CA SER A 115 -9.65 6.00 2.60
C SER A 115 -8.89 4.69 2.49
N SER A 116 -7.99 4.45 3.45
CA SER A 116 -7.27 3.18 3.55
C SER A 116 -8.19 2.04 3.98
N VAL A 117 -7.84 0.78 3.71
CA VAL A 117 -8.63 -0.38 4.17
C VAL A 117 -8.92 -0.33 5.67
N ASN A 118 -7.91 0.02 6.48
CA ASN A 118 -8.07 0.12 7.94
C ASN A 118 -9.05 1.23 8.34
N GLU A 119 -8.99 2.37 7.66
CA GLU A 119 -9.87 3.50 7.89
C GLU A 119 -11.32 3.19 7.48
N ILE A 120 -11.51 2.48 6.36
CA ILE A 120 -12.82 1.99 5.92
C ILE A 120 -13.41 1.05 6.98
N LEU A 121 -12.63 0.10 7.48
CA LEU A 121 -13.07 -0.82 8.53
C LEU A 121 -13.42 -0.07 9.83
N LEU A 122 -12.63 0.93 10.20
CA LEU A 122 -12.85 1.74 11.41
C LEU A 122 -14.10 2.61 11.28
N MET A 123 -14.29 3.29 10.14
CA MET A 123 -15.47 4.12 9.88
C MET A 123 -16.77 3.32 9.84
N ASN A 124 -16.71 2.04 9.45
CA ASN A 124 -17.87 1.16 9.38
C ASN A 124 -17.95 0.17 10.56
N GLY A 125 -17.14 0.36 11.61
CA GLY A 125 -17.09 -0.51 12.79
C GLY A 125 -18.48 -0.86 13.34
N PRO A 126 -19.33 0.12 13.73
CA PRO A 126 -20.66 -0.15 14.29
C PRO A 126 -21.60 -0.92 13.36
N MET A 127 -21.43 -0.79 12.05
CA MET A 127 -22.22 -1.52 11.06
C MET A 127 -21.71 -2.96 10.90
N LEU A 128 -20.39 -3.14 10.87
CA LEU A 128 -19.76 -4.46 10.81
C LEU A 128 -20.02 -5.27 12.09
N ASP A 129 -20.00 -4.64 13.26
CA ASP A 129 -20.30 -5.30 14.54
C ASP A 129 -21.76 -5.78 14.58
N ARG A 130 -22.70 -4.97 14.05
CA ARG A 130 -24.11 -5.38 13.89
C ARG A 130 -24.26 -6.56 12.91
N MET A 131 -23.53 -6.54 11.79
CA MET A 131 -23.52 -7.68 10.87
C MET A 131 -23.00 -8.94 11.54
N GLU A 132 -21.87 -8.84 12.25
CA GLU A 132 -21.28 -9.98 12.96
C GLU A 132 -22.23 -10.58 14.00
N GLY A 133 -23.00 -9.76 14.71
CA GLY A 133 -24.01 -10.25 15.66
C GLY A 133 -25.04 -11.20 15.04
N THR A 134 -25.32 -11.06 13.74
CA THR A 134 -26.25 -11.93 12.99
C THR A 134 -25.58 -13.11 12.29
N ILE A 135 -24.24 -13.15 12.26
CA ILE A 135 -23.46 -14.25 11.68
C ILE A 135 -23.23 -15.33 12.75
N PRO A 136 -23.34 -16.63 12.41
CA PRO A 136 -22.96 -17.73 13.30
C PRO A 136 -21.55 -17.57 13.88
N GLU A 137 -21.34 -17.86 15.16
CA GLU A 137 -20.08 -17.63 15.89
C GLU A 137 -18.85 -18.24 15.19
N ASP A 138 -19.02 -19.42 14.59
CA ASP A 138 -17.98 -20.15 13.86
C ASP A 138 -17.51 -19.42 12.58
N LEU A 139 -18.38 -18.59 11.98
CA LEU A 139 -18.10 -17.88 10.73
C LEU A 139 -17.65 -16.43 10.93
N ARG A 140 -17.82 -15.84 12.13
CA ARG A 140 -17.50 -14.41 12.38
C ARG A 140 -16.04 -14.06 12.12
N LYS A 141 -15.12 -14.88 12.62
CA LYS A 141 -13.68 -14.67 12.42
C LYS A 141 -13.29 -14.73 10.95
N ASP A 142 -13.90 -15.66 10.22
CA ASP A 142 -13.67 -15.85 8.80
C ASP A 142 -14.26 -14.71 7.97
N PHE A 143 -15.39 -14.13 8.38
CA PHE A 143 -16.00 -12.97 7.75
C PHE A 143 -15.06 -11.77 7.75
N ARG A 144 -14.52 -11.36 8.92
CA ARG A 144 -13.58 -10.23 9.01
C ARG A 144 -12.33 -10.43 8.19
N ARG A 145 -11.77 -11.65 8.25
CA ARG A 145 -10.57 -12.00 7.47
C ARG A 145 -10.85 -11.85 5.98
N LYS A 146 -11.91 -12.49 5.47
CA LYS A 146 -12.29 -12.47 4.05
C LYS A 146 -12.64 -11.06 3.57
N LEU A 147 -13.38 -10.28 4.37
CA LEU A 147 -13.70 -8.90 4.02
C LEU A 147 -12.43 -8.03 3.90
N THR A 148 -11.51 -8.18 4.84
CA THR A 148 -10.22 -7.44 4.82
C THR A 148 -9.38 -7.82 3.61
N GLU A 149 -9.35 -9.10 3.25
CA GLU A 149 -8.68 -9.60 2.05
C GLU A 149 -9.27 -8.98 0.79
N ARG A 150 -10.61 -9.05 0.63
CA ARG A 150 -11.30 -8.45 -0.53
C ARG A 150 -11.09 -6.94 -0.65
N LEU A 151 -11.13 -6.20 0.46
CA LEU A 151 -10.83 -4.76 0.46
C LEU A 151 -9.39 -4.47 -0.03
N LYS A 152 -8.40 -5.31 0.31
CA LYS A 152 -7.01 -5.17 -0.16
C LYS A 152 -6.80 -5.58 -1.62
N GLU A 153 -7.63 -6.49 -2.12
CA GLU A 153 -7.60 -6.96 -3.51
C GLU A 153 -8.26 -5.95 -4.46
N ASN A 154 -9.34 -5.31 -4.01
CA ASN A 154 -10.16 -4.38 -4.78
C ASN A 154 -9.69 -2.90 -4.72
N SER A 155 -8.81 -2.54 -3.78
CA SER A 155 -8.13 -1.23 -3.72
C SER A 155 -6.87 -1.14 -4.58
#